data_AF-A0A8T4WQ24-F1
#
_entry.id   AF-A0A8T4WQ24-F1
#
_cell.length_a   1.000
_cell.length_b   1.000
_cell.length_c   1.000
_cell.angle_alpha   90.00
_cell.angle_beta   90.00
_cell.angle_gamma   90.00
#
_symmetry.space_group_name_H-M   'P 1'
#
loop_
_entity.id
_entity.type
_entity.pdbx_description
1 polymer ?
#
loop_
_entity_poly.entity_id
_entity_poly.type
_entity_poly.pdbx_seq_one_letter_code
_entity_poly.pdbx_strand_id
1 'polypeptide(L)'
;MSEENSENGRSRAYQRGYEWFSSTVKQKLNNRFWKRLGIFSYYETPFLDTDELHLSPEQTMLAMAKHGCESEGATVFILDITSERETTVVSEKGFNNFLHLFNSEFPDSRKLYFGSKTSDRTWLHEYEQQKIPLTWLIKRPNVFAEILSDASPVGEEIGPGDASFENSAGMIEVLNEKLGPPSLTEEVMGKIKKTEASEYAGEAVGLMTVFVSPTTAVSRGVKYLGKFMNLLKDRRKQEVKEVYEEWEKRVKETFSKEHLLNFFDETKEYQSPLVQAVHNEETILLINESRDTLYDLFLPLVLRHLMEIEGYVPPHKRKRVAPDADEDTQQASISKSEDMEEVEEEELREFEKELMDVAQGVDEEEVHPESQDFEGKPRMNIFLDSATYLSKLSKSFEFALSIPETYTNTSLATYFFTELEEVPKQVQDAVLKFISEKALIFDLHPTLFDLASEGMPVTKKVWLESIFKQIEEKRRKNSLGFLEYDKSLESEWRLHELHRPEPKIVSDIKGWFRRN
;
A
#
# COMPACT_ATOMS: atom_id res chain seq x y z
N MET A 1 36.02 -21.99 -6.26
CA MET A 1 36.83 -20.75 -6.32
C MET A 1 36.25 -19.67 -7.26
N SER A 2 35.45 -20.00 -8.27
CA SER A 2 34.76 -19.00 -9.12
C SER A 2 33.44 -18.49 -8.52
N GLU A 3 32.69 -19.35 -7.82
CA GLU A 3 31.41 -18.97 -7.18
C GLU A 3 31.61 -18.11 -5.92
N GLU A 4 32.45 -18.52 -4.96
CA GLU A 4 32.75 -17.71 -3.75
C GLU A 4 33.29 -16.29 -4.04
N ASN A 5 34.04 -16.12 -5.13
CA ASN A 5 34.56 -14.80 -5.53
C ASN A 5 33.50 -13.94 -6.22
N SER A 6 32.58 -14.56 -6.98
CA SER A 6 31.39 -13.91 -7.53
C SER A 6 30.42 -13.48 -6.41
N GLU A 7 30.26 -14.33 -5.41
CA GLU A 7 29.34 -14.10 -4.29
C GLU A 7 29.78 -12.96 -3.36
N ASN A 8 31.07 -12.88 -3.04
CA ASN A 8 31.63 -11.76 -2.27
C ASN A 8 31.58 -10.44 -3.06
N GLY A 9 31.59 -10.49 -4.40
CA GLY A 9 31.41 -9.33 -5.26
C GLY A 9 30.01 -8.74 -5.15
N ARG A 10 28.97 -9.57 -5.27
CA ARG A 10 27.56 -9.14 -5.20
C ARG A 10 27.17 -8.54 -3.85
N SER A 11 27.60 -9.13 -2.74
CA SER A 11 27.35 -8.57 -1.40
C SER A 11 27.98 -7.17 -1.24
N ARG A 12 29.17 -6.95 -1.80
CA ARG A 12 29.81 -5.62 -1.82
C ARG A 12 29.09 -4.62 -2.73
N ALA A 13 28.61 -5.05 -3.90
CA ALA A 13 27.83 -4.20 -4.80
C ALA A 13 26.53 -3.72 -4.13
N TYR A 14 25.86 -4.63 -3.41
CA TYR A 14 24.66 -4.34 -2.62
C TYR A 14 24.93 -3.27 -1.57
N GLN A 15 25.93 -3.48 -0.70
CA GLN A 15 26.28 -2.49 0.32
C GLN A 15 26.67 -1.12 -0.29
N ARG A 16 27.43 -1.13 -1.38
CA ARG A 16 27.85 0.12 -2.05
C ARG A 16 26.69 0.92 -2.61
N GLY A 17 25.68 0.28 -3.20
CA GLY A 17 24.51 1.00 -3.72
C GLY A 17 23.78 1.74 -2.62
N TYR A 18 23.54 1.06 -1.50
CA TYR A 18 23.01 1.68 -0.30
C TYR A 18 23.88 2.85 0.20
N GLU A 19 25.20 2.66 0.32
CA GLU A 19 26.12 3.71 0.78
C GLU A 19 26.08 4.95 -0.13
N TRP A 20 26.07 4.77 -1.45
CA TRP A 20 26.08 5.86 -2.43
C TRP A 20 24.76 6.62 -2.42
N PHE A 21 23.64 5.89 -2.37
CA PHE A 21 22.33 6.52 -2.34
C PHE A 21 22.10 7.24 -1.01
N SER A 22 22.45 6.63 0.11
CA SER A 22 22.39 7.27 1.44
C SER A 22 23.22 8.54 1.53
N SER A 23 24.41 8.57 0.91
CA SER A 23 25.20 9.80 0.79
C SER A 23 24.46 10.89 0.01
N THR A 24 23.76 10.52 -1.06
CA THR A 24 22.97 11.46 -1.86
C THR A 24 21.80 12.01 -1.05
N VAL A 25 21.08 11.14 -0.33
CA VAL A 25 19.99 11.55 0.57
C VAL A 25 20.52 12.53 1.62
N LYS A 26 21.60 12.19 2.32
CA LYS A 26 22.21 13.08 3.35
C LYS A 26 22.62 14.45 2.84
N GLN A 27 23.17 14.52 1.64
CA GLN A 27 23.72 15.76 1.10
C GLN A 27 22.66 16.63 0.42
N LYS A 28 21.67 16.00 -0.21
CA LYS A 28 20.78 16.67 -1.17
C LYS A 28 19.31 16.60 -0.81
N LEU A 29 18.88 15.62 0.00
CA LEU A 29 17.46 15.33 0.26
C LEU A 29 17.10 15.33 1.76
N ASN A 30 18.04 15.62 2.66
CA ASN A 30 17.89 15.48 4.10
C ASN A 30 16.99 16.54 4.74
N ASN A 31 16.42 16.20 5.91
CA ASN A 31 15.66 17.12 6.78
C ASN A 31 14.61 17.94 6.03
N ARG A 32 13.85 17.27 5.15
CA ARG A 32 12.70 17.89 4.49
C ARG A 32 11.46 17.16 4.92
N PHE A 33 10.53 17.91 5.50
CA PHE A 33 9.21 17.39 5.82
C PHE A 33 8.46 16.98 4.54
N TRP A 34 7.77 15.85 4.60
CA TRP A 34 6.80 15.40 3.61
C TRP A 34 5.75 14.55 4.31
N LYS A 35 4.49 14.68 3.88
CA LYS A 35 3.41 13.76 4.23
C LYS A 35 3.33 12.60 3.25
N ARG A 36 3.70 12.84 1.99
CA ARG A 36 3.77 11.81 0.95
C ARG A 36 5.11 11.81 0.23
N LEU A 37 5.67 10.63 0.07
CA LEU A 37 6.87 10.40 -0.72
C LEU A 37 6.63 9.25 -1.71
N GLY A 38 6.61 9.56 -3.00
CA GLY A 38 6.50 8.55 -4.04
C GLY A 38 7.86 8.13 -4.57
N ILE A 39 8.11 6.84 -4.70
CA ILE A 39 9.29 6.31 -5.40
C ILE A 39 8.78 5.58 -6.62
N PHE A 40 9.21 5.99 -7.82
CA PHE A 40 8.65 5.51 -9.07
C PHE A 40 9.70 4.87 -9.96
N SER A 41 9.37 3.70 -10.49
CA SER A 41 10.08 3.07 -11.60
C SER A 41 9.09 2.48 -12.60
N TYR A 42 9.60 2.20 -13.80
CA TYR A 42 8.84 1.46 -14.79
C TYR A 42 8.81 -0.02 -14.39
N TYR A 43 9.98 -0.63 -14.23
CA TYR A 43 10.12 -2.05 -13.89
C TYR A 43 10.15 -2.27 -12.38
N GLU A 44 9.54 -3.38 -11.96
CA GLU A 44 9.73 -3.96 -10.63
C GLU A 44 11.03 -4.78 -10.59
N THR A 45 12.15 -4.07 -10.64
CA THR A 45 13.52 -4.61 -10.59
C THR A 45 14.41 -3.62 -9.85
N PRO A 46 15.64 -4.00 -9.44
CA PRO A 46 16.62 -3.04 -8.99
C PRO A 46 16.80 -1.89 -9.99
N PHE A 47 16.93 -0.66 -9.49
CA PHE A 47 17.14 0.53 -10.31
C PHE A 47 18.49 0.50 -11.04
N LEU A 48 19.45 -0.22 -10.47
CA LEU A 48 20.73 -0.55 -11.07
C LEU A 48 21.21 -1.89 -10.51
N ASP A 49 21.67 -2.80 -11.37
CA ASP A 49 22.31 -4.05 -10.97
C ASP A 49 23.58 -4.29 -11.81
N THR A 50 24.74 -4.08 -11.18
CA THR A 50 26.07 -4.25 -11.80
C THR A 50 27.01 -4.89 -10.80
N ASP A 51 28.13 -5.43 -11.27
CA ASP A 51 29.16 -6.03 -10.39
C ASP A 51 29.74 -5.03 -9.35
N GLU A 52 29.63 -3.73 -9.61
CA GLU A 52 30.18 -2.69 -8.74
C GLU A 52 29.13 -2.04 -7.82
N LEU A 53 27.89 -1.99 -8.28
CA LEU A 53 26.80 -1.21 -7.69
C LEU A 53 25.47 -1.90 -7.93
N HIS A 54 24.73 -2.12 -6.84
CA HIS A 54 23.37 -2.62 -6.86
C HIS A 54 22.49 -1.70 -6.02
N LEU A 55 21.45 -1.10 -6.60
CA LEU A 55 20.48 -0.27 -5.89
C LEU A 55 19.06 -0.75 -6.15
N SER A 56 18.37 -1.15 -5.08
CA SER A 56 16.98 -1.61 -5.11
C SER A 56 16.00 -0.58 -4.52
N PRO A 57 14.69 -0.71 -4.77
CA PRO A 57 13.65 0.08 -4.12
C PRO A 57 13.73 0.03 -2.59
N GLU A 58 13.96 -1.16 -2.02
CA GLU A 58 14.05 -1.41 -0.59
C GLU A 58 15.23 -0.66 0.04
N GLN A 59 16.38 -0.64 -0.63
CA GLN A 59 17.55 0.14 -0.20
C GLN A 59 17.30 1.65 -0.28
N THR A 60 16.54 2.09 -1.28
CA THR A 60 16.16 3.48 -1.48
C THR A 60 15.23 3.94 -0.36
N MET A 61 14.19 3.14 -0.04
CA MET A 61 13.29 3.39 1.09
C MET A 61 14.06 3.39 2.42
N LEU A 62 14.97 2.42 2.62
CA LEU A 62 15.79 2.35 3.83
C LEU A 62 16.59 3.63 4.06
N ALA A 63 17.26 4.12 3.01
CA ALA A 63 18.02 5.36 3.07
C ALA A 63 17.13 6.58 3.32
N MET A 64 15.94 6.61 2.70
CA MET A 64 14.97 7.70 2.88
C MET A 64 14.39 7.73 4.30
N ALA A 65 14.07 6.59 4.91
CA ALA A 65 13.60 6.60 6.30
C ALA A 65 14.69 7.06 7.26
N LYS A 66 15.94 6.66 7.01
CA LYS A 66 17.05 7.00 7.89
C LYS A 66 17.49 8.46 7.78
N HIS A 67 17.47 9.02 6.57
CA HIS A 67 18.11 10.30 6.28
C HIS A 67 17.20 11.34 5.62
N GLY A 68 16.12 10.89 4.98
CA GLY A 68 15.19 11.74 4.23
C GLY A 68 13.95 12.16 5.01
N CYS A 69 13.74 11.62 6.22
CA CYS A 69 12.66 12.01 7.12
C CYS A 69 13.23 12.61 8.41
N GLU A 70 12.54 13.60 8.98
CA GLU A 70 12.84 14.08 10.33
C GLU A 70 12.52 12.95 11.33
N SER A 71 13.51 12.56 12.13
CA SER A 71 13.53 11.32 12.90
C SER A 71 12.65 11.31 14.15
N GLU A 72 11.52 12.01 14.13
CA GLU A 72 10.62 12.09 15.28
C GLU A 72 9.44 11.13 15.10
N GLY A 73 9.37 10.11 15.98
CA GLY A 73 8.27 9.15 16.06
C GLY A 73 8.58 7.75 15.53
N ALA A 74 7.55 6.92 15.47
CA ALA A 74 7.61 5.54 15.00
C ALA A 74 7.89 5.47 13.49
N THR A 75 8.64 4.46 13.07
CA THR A 75 8.87 4.17 11.64
C THR A 75 8.46 2.74 11.34
N VAL A 76 7.50 2.55 10.44
CA VAL A 76 6.97 1.24 10.06
C VAL A 76 7.35 0.92 8.63
N PHE A 77 8.25 -0.04 8.43
CA PHE A 77 8.57 -0.61 7.13
C PHE A 77 7.72 -1.84 6.86
N ILE A 78 6.97 -1.83 5.76
CA ILE A 78 6.20 -2.99 5.29
C ILE A 78 6.93 -3.54 4.07
N LEU A 79 7.68 -4.61 4.30
CA LEU A 79 8.50 -5.27 3.30
C LEU A 79 7.75 -6.45 2.71
N ASP A 80 7.53 -6.45 1.40
CA ASP A 80 6.92 -7.59 0.72
C ASP A 80 7.98 -8.58 0.25
N ILE A 81 7.85 -9.84 0.66
CA ILE A 81 8.85 -10.88 0.36
C ILE A 81 8.35 -11.93 -0.65
N THR A 82 7.17 -11.74 -1.24
CA THR A 82 6.62 -12.73 -2.18
C THR A 82 6.87 -12.37 -3.64
N SER A 83 7.46 -11.21 -3.95
CA SER A 83 7.66 -10.72 -5.33
C SER A 83 8.20 -11.82 -6.27
N GLU A 84 7.54 -12.00 -7.42
CA GLU A 84 7.91 -13.04 -8.39
C GLU A 84 9.15 -12.66 -9.22
N ARG A 85 9.55 -11.39 -9.19
CA ARG A 85 10.69 -10.86 -9.96
C ARG A 85 11.94 -10.82 -9.10
N GLU A 86 13.11 -10.68 -9.72
CA GLU A 86 14.45 -10.65 -9.09
C GLU A 86 14.66 -9.44 -8.13
N THR A 87 13.71 -9.18 -7.25
CA THR A 87 13.88 -8.30 -6.10
C THR A 87 14.77 -9.01 -5.09
N THR A 88 15.61 -8.24 -4.42
CA THR A 88 16.66 -8.83 -3.59
C THR A 88 16.12 -9.60 -2.40
N VAL A 89 14.95 -9.25 -1.87
CA VAL A 89 14.50 -9.74 -0.56
C VAL A 89 13.72 -11.07 -0.59
N VAL A 90 13.40 -11.62 -1.76
CA VAL A 90 12.58 -12.84 -1.90
C VAL A 90 13.36 -14.10 -1.52
N SER A 91 14.67 -14.11 -1.79
CA SER A 91 15.56 -15.20 -1.41
C SER A 91 16.08 -15.01 0.00
N GLU A 92 16.31 -16.10 0.74
CA GLU A 92 16.90 -16.05 2.09
C GLU A 92 18.21 -15.24 2.11
N LYS A 93 19.08 -15.45 1.11
CA LYS A 93 20.36 -14.74 1.01
C LYS A 93 20.17 -13.23 0.85
N GLY A 94 19.29 -12.81 -0.04
CA GLY A 94 19.11 -11.39 -0.29
C GLY A 94 18.24 -10.70 0.79
N PHE A 95 17.31 -11.43 1.43
CA PHE A 95 16.68 -11.00 2.67
C PHE A 95 17.73 -10.77 3.77
N ASN A 96 18.66 -11.72 3.96
CA ASN A 96 19.73 -11.58 4.96
C ASN A 96 20.66 -10.38 4.66
N ASN A 97 20.94 -10.10 3.37
CA ASN A 97 21.68 -8.89 2.98
C ASN A 97 20.92 -7.61 3.33
N PHE A 98 19.61 -7.57 3.04
CA PHE A 98 18.76 -6.45 3.43
C PHE A 98 18.70 -6.30 4.95
N LEU A 99 18.46 -7.39 5.68
CA LEU A 99 18.36 -7.40 7.14
C LEU A 99 19.67 -6.95 7.80
N HIS A 100 20.82 -7.32 7.23
CA HIS A 100 22.12 -6.81 7.68
C HIS A 100 22.21 -5.28 7.55
N LEU A 101 21.79 -4.70 6.41
CA LEU A 101 21.71 -3.24 6.27
C LEU A 101 20.70 -2.64 7.24
N PHE A 102 19.50 -3.21 7.33
CA PHE A 102 18.42 -2.74 8.17
C PHE A 102 18.82 -2.70 9.65
N ASN A 103 19.42 -3.79 10.16
CA ASN A 103 19.92 -3.88 11.53
C ASN A 103 21.08 -2.92 11.80
N SER A 104 21.92 -2.66 10.79
CA SER A 104 22.94 -1.63 10.94
C SER A 104 22.28 -0.27 11.14
N GLU A 105 21.29 0.08 10.30
CA GLU A 105 20.55 1.37 10.32
C GLU A 105 19.62 1.56 11.51
N PHE A 106 19.08 0.47 12.03
CA PHE A 106 18.12 0.44 13.12
C PHE A 106 18.42 -0.76 14.03
N PRO A 107 19.47 -0.69 14.89
CA PRO A 107 19.87 -1.82 15.72
C PRO A 107 18.77 -2.25 16.70
N ASP A 108 18.03 -1.29 17.25
CA ASP A 108 16.95 -1.51 18.21
C ASP A 108 15.58 -1.73 17.55
N SER A 109 15.55 -1.96 16.23
CA SER A 109 14.28 -2.17 15.52
C SER A 109 13.62 -3.50 15.90
N ARG A 110 12.29 -3.49 15.96
CA ARG A 110 11.46 -4.69 16.13
C ARG A 110 11.15 -5.32 14.78
N LYS A 111 11.24 -6.65 14.68
CA LYS A 111 10.97 -7.40 13.45
C LYS A 111 9.75 -8.27 13.69
N LEU A 112 8.72 -8.05 12.87
CA LEU A 112 7.45 -8.73 12.96
C LEU A 112 7.19 -9.48 11.66
N TYR A 113 6.64 -10.67 11.76
CA TYR A 113 6.23 -11.48 10.61
C TYR A 113 4.70 -11.51 10.49
N PHE A 114 4.20 -11.24 9.28
CA PHE A 114 2.79 -11.33 8.94
C PHE A 114 2.62 -12.20 7.69
N GLY A 115 2.20 -13.44 7.91
CA GLY A 115 2.13 -14.44 6.85
C GLY A 115 1.70 -15.81 7.36
N SER A 116 1.55 -16.74 6.43
CA SER A 116 1.20 -18.12 6.77
C SER A 116 2.45 -18.88 7.20
N LYS A 117 2.46 -19.38 8.45
CA LYS A 117 3.53 -20.27 8.96
C LYS A 117 3.56 -21.66 8.31
N THR A 118 2.80 -21.86 7.24
CA THR A 118 2.81 -23.06 6.41
C THR A 118 3.63 -22.90 5.13
N SER A 119 4.25 -21.73 4.90
CA SER A 119 5.12 -21.50 3.75
C SER A 119 6.45 -22.26 3.86
N ASP A 120 7.08 -22.54 2.72
CA ASP A 120 8.41 -23.17 2.66
C ASP A 120 9.54 -22.25 3.16
N ARG A 121 9.26 -20.96 3.36
CA ARG A 121 10.21 -19.95 3.85
C ARG A 121 10.33 -19.99 5.38
N THR A 122 10.69 -21.16 5.90
CA THR A 122 10.77 -21.42 7.36
C THR A 122 11.74 -20.49 8.10
N TRP A 123 12.73 -19.91 7.41
CA TRP A 123 13.67 -18.90 7.93
C TRP A 123 12.99 -17.60 8.37
N LEU A 124 11.72 -17.36 7.99
CA LEU A 124 10.93 -16.22 8.45
C LEU A 124 10.13 -16.51 9.72
N HIS A 125 9.90 -17.78 10.02
CA HIS A 125 8.96 -18.15 11.08
C HIS A 125 9.56 -17.96 12.48
N GLU A 126 10.85 -17.60 12.56
CA GLU A 126 11.57 -17.24 13.79
C GLU A 126 11.16 -15.87 14.36
N TYR A 127 10.63 -14.97 13.52
CA TYR A 127 10.23 -13.63 13.94
C TYR A 127 8.90 -13.65 14.71
N GLU A 128 8.72 -12.65 15.56
CA GLU A 128 7.48 -12.47 16.32
C GLU A 128 6.31 -12.27 15.37
N GLN A 129 5.21 -12.99 15.61
CA GLN A 129 4.07 -12.99 14.70
C GLN A 129 3.13 -11.82 14.99
N GLN A 130 2.88 -10.99 13.98
CA GLN A 130 1.82 -9.99 14.00
C GLN A 130 0.48 -10.66 13.65
N LYS A 131 -0.57 -10.34 14.42
CA LYS A 131 -1.93 -10.82 14.18
C LYS A 131 -2.93 -9.67 14.32
N ILE A 132 -4.13 -9.88 13.79
CA ILE A 132 -5.26 -8.97 13.90
C ILE A 132 -6.13 -9.45 15.07
N PRO A 133 -6.48 -8.60 16.06
CA PRO A 133 -7.40 -9.02 17.10
C PRO A 133 -8.78 -9.30 16.49
N LEU A 134 -9.27 -10.53 16.63
CA LEU A 134 -10.58 -10.93 16.08
C LEU A 134 -11.70 -10.14 16.74
N THR A 135 -11.55 -9.84 18.03
CA THR A 135 -12.48 -9.02 18.82
C THR A 135 -12.62 -7.58 18.29
N TRP A 136 -11.58 -7.04 17.65
CA TRP A 136 -11.63 -5.74 16.99
C TRP A 136 -12.44 -5.82 15.69
N LEU A 137 -12.23 -6.87 14.90
CA LEU A 137 -12.89 -7.05 13.60
C LEU A 137 -14.39 -7.34 13.76
N ILE A 138 -14.78 -8.14 14.76
CA ILE A 138 -16.19 -8.44 15.10
C ILE A 138 -16.99 -7.14 15.32
N LYS A 139 -16.39 -6.14 15.96
CA LYS A 139 -17.04 -4.85 16.24
C LYS A 139 -17.12 -3.93 15.02
N ARG A 140 -16.46 -4.28 13.92
CA ARG A 140 -16.34 -3.45 12.70
C ARG A 140 -16.66 -4.25 11.45
N PRO A 141 -17.89 -4.75 11.34
CA PRO A 141 -18.31 -5.49 10.15
C PRO A 141 -18.24 -4.63 8.88
N ASN A 142 -18.35 -3.29 9.00
CA ASN A 142 -18.18 -2.37 7.88
C ASN A 142 -16.78 -2.41 7.27
N VAL A 143 -15.73 -2.53 8.10
CA VAL A 143 -14.35 -2.64 7.63
C VAL A 143 -14.15 -3.96 6.88
N PHE A 144 -14.69 -5.06 7.42
CA PHE A 144 -14.58 -6.35 6.78
C PHE A 144 -15.37 -6.43 5.49
N ALA A 145 -16.59 -5.89 5.47
CA ALA A 145 -17.45 -5.82 4.29
C ALA A 145 -16.77 -5.08 3.12
N GLU A 146 -16.09 -3.96 3.39
CA GLU A 146 -15.37 -3.19 2.38
C GLU A 146 -14.26 -4.03 1.74
N ILE A 147 -13.47 -4.72 2.56
CA ILE A 147 -12.36 -5.55 2.12
C ILE A 147 -12.84 -6.80 1.37
N LEU A 148 -13.93 -7.42 1.84
CA LEU A 148 -14.54 -8.54 1.13
C LEU A 148 -15.13 -8.11 -0.21
N SER A 149 -15.71 -6.90 -0.29
CA SER A 149 -16.21 -6.35 -1.56
C SER A 149 -15.08 -6.18 -2.58
N ASP A 150 -13.93 -5.66 -2.13
CA ASP A 150 -12.73 -5.54 -2.95
C ASP A 150 -12.20 -6.89 -3.40
N ALA A 151 -12.20 -7.88 -2.51
CA ALA A 151 -11.72 -9.23 -2.80
C ALA A 151 -12.76 -10.09 -3.54
N SER A 152 -13.99 -9.59 -3.76
CA SER A 152 -15.09 -10.35 -4.32
C SER A 152 -14.78 -10.79 -5.76
N PRO A 153 -14.73 -12.10 -6.05
CA PRO A 153 -14.43 -12.63 -7.38
C PRO A 153 -15.40 -12.15 -8.48
N VAL A 154 -16.61 -11.77 -8.08
CA VAL A 154 -17.69 -11.29 -8.97
C VAL A 154 -17.94 -9.79 -8.87
N GLY A 155 -17.13 -9.06 -8.08
CA GLY A 155 -17.30 -7.64 -7.82
C GLY A 155 -18.62 -7.32 -7.13
N GLU A 156 -19.06 -8.18 -6.20
CA GLU A 156 -20.24 -7.93 -5.36
C GLU A 156 -19.92 -6.88 -4.30
N GLU A 157 -20.86 -5.96 -4.08
CA GLU A 157 -20.80 -5.04 -2.96
C GLU A 157 -21.44 -5.70 -1.74
N ILE A 158 -20.61 -6.03 -0.75
CA ILE A 158 -20.99 -6.75 0.45
C ILE A 158 -21.34 -5.72 1.53
N GLY A 159 -22.51 -5.88 2.15
CA GLY A 159 -22.96 -5.02 3.24
C GLY A 159 -22.38 -5.43 4.61
N PRO A 160 -22.39 -4.54 5.62
CA PRO A 160 -21.94 -4.87 6.97
C PRO A 160 -22.71 -6.04 7.60
N GLY A 161 -24.00 -6.19 7.30
CA GLY A 161 -24.80 -7.31 7.81
C GLY A 161 -24.26 -8.66 7.33
N ASP A 162 -23.94 -8.75 6.03
CA ASP A 162 -23.43 -9.98 5.39
C ASP A 162 -21.98 -10.30 5.74
N ALA A 163 -21.23 -9.31 6.25
CA ALA A 163 -19.87 -9.48 6.74
C ALA A 163 -19.79 -9.66 8.27
N SER A 164 -20.93 -9.65 8.96
CA SER A 164 -20.96 -9.77 10.42
C SER A 164 -20.74 -11.22 10.88
N PHE A 165 -19.99 -11.39 11.96
CA PHE A 165 -19.72 -12.70 12.58
C PHE A 165 -19.41 -12.53 14.06
N GLU A 166 -19.57 -13.60 14.86
CA GLU A 166 -19.36 -13.55 16.31
C GLU A 166 -18.05 -14.20 16.78
N ASN A 167 -17.47 -15.10 15.98
CA ASN A 167 -16.31 -15.89 16.34
C ASN A 167 -15.58 -16.39 15.07
N SER A 168 -14.50 -17.14 15.24
CA SER A 168 -13.71 -17.66 14.12
C SER A 168 -14.49 -18.62 13.22
N ALA A 169 -15.40 -19.43 13.75
CA ALA A 169 -16.24 -20.30 12.93
C ALA A 169 -17.18 -19.47 12.03
N GLY A 170 -17.78 -18.40 12.57
CA GLY A 170 -18.58 -17.47 11.77
C GLY A 170 -17.75 -16.73 10.72
N MET A 171 -16.53 -16.29 11.06
CA MET A 171 -15.62 -15.67 10.08
C MET A 171 -15.27 -16.62 8.93
N ILE A 172 -15.02 -17.89 9.23
CA ILE A 172 -14.77 -18.94 8.23
C ILE A 172 -15.98 -19.11 7.30
N GLU A 173 -17.19 -19.11 7.85
CA GLU A 173 -18.42 -19.21 7.08
C GLU A 173 -18.56 -18.02 6.11
N VAL A 174 -18.39 -16.80 6.62
CA VAL A 174 -18.43 -15.57 5.79
C VAL A 174 -17.37 -15.61 4.68
N LEU A 175 -16.12 -15.94 5.01
CA LEU A 175 -15.03 -16.02 4.02
C LEU A 175 -15.32 -17.08 2.94
N ASN A 176 -15.78 -18.26 3.34
CA ASN A 176 -16.11 -19.33 2.40
C ASN A 176 -17.31 -18.99 1.53
N GLU A 177 -18.32 -18.31 2.07
CA GLU A 177 -19.50 -17.88 1.32
C GLU A 177 -19.15 -16.79 0.30
N LYS A 178 -18.42 -15.76 0.73
CA LYS A 178 -18.19 -14.55 -0.07
C LYS A 178 -17.01 -14.66 -1.05
N LEU A 179 -16.00 -15.47 -0.72
CA LEU A 179 -14.82 -15.69 -1.58
C LEU A 179 -14.82 -17.06 -2.27
N GLY A 180 -15.80 -17.91 -1.96
CA GLY A 180 -16.05 -19.16 -2.64
C GLY A 180 -16.55 -18.97 -4.08
N PRO A 181 -16.70 -20.06 -4.84
CA PRO A 181 -17.26 -19.98 -6.18
C PRO A 181 -18.69 -19.44 -6.15
N PRO A 182 -19.06 -18.54 -7.08
CA PRO A 182 -20.39 -17.96 -7.10
C PRO A 182 -21.45 -19.02 -7.41
N SER A 183 -22.68 -18.84 -6.91
CA SER A 183 -23.78 -19.72 -7.31
C SER A 183 -24.04 -19.59 -8.82
N LEU A 184 -24.29 -20.72 -9.51
CA LEU A 184 -24.60 -20.81 -10.95
C LEU A 184 -26.00 -20.24 -11.30
N THR A 185 -26.46 -19.22 -10.59
CA THR A 185 -27.76 -18.58 -10.78
C THR A 185 -27.73 -17.57 -11.93
N GLU A 186 -28.90 -17.25 -12.48
CA GLU A 186 -29.09 -16.36 -13.63
C GLU A 186 -28.50 -14.95 -13.45
N GLU A 187 -28.18 -14.56 -12.21
CA GLU A 187 -27.67 -13.24 -11.85
C GLU A 187 -26.22 -13.02 -12.29
N VAL A 188 -25.36 -14.03 -12.15
CA VAL A 188 -23.98 -14.03 -12.70
C VAL A 188 -24.04 -14.04 -14.24
N MET A 189 -24.96 -14.81 -14.82
CA MET A 189 -25.18 -14.82 -16.27
C MET A 189 -25.74 -13.48 -16.80
N GLY A 190 -26.50 -12.75 -15.99
CA GLY A 190 -27.05 -11.43 -16.29
C GLY A 190 -25.98 -10.35 -16.30
N LYS A 191 -25.01 -10.38 -15.37
CA LYS A 191 -23.88 -9.44 -15.34
C LYS A 191 -22.87 -9.72 -16.46
N ILE A 192 -22.65 -10.99 -16.85
CA ILE A 192 -21.77 -11.39 -17.96
C ILE A 192 -22.27 -10.88 -19.33
N LYS A 193 -23.59 -10.80 -19.52
CA LYS A 193 -24.18 -10.31 -20.79
C LYS A 193 -23.99 -8.80 -21.02
N LYS A 194 -23.63 -8.03 -19.98
CA LYS A 194 -23.49 -6.57 -20.07
C LYS A 194 -22.09 -6.11 -20.49
N THR A 195 -21.13 -7.01 -20.61
CA THR A 195 -19.74 -6.65 -20.92
C THR A 195 -19.46 -6.86 -22.40
N GLU A 196 -19.42 -5.76 -23.16
CA GLU A 196 -19.23 -5.78 -24.62
C GLU A 196 -17.91 -6.43 -25.03
N ALA A 197 -17.98 -7.10 -26.19
CA ALA A 197 -16.90 -7.89 -26.77
C ALA A 197 -15.94 -7.00 -27.57
N SER A 198 -14.70 -6.84 -27.10
CA SER A 198 -13.59 -6.53 -27.99
C SER A 198 -12.27 -7.17 -27.54
N GLU A 199 -11.59 -7.68 -28.58
CA GLU A 199 -10.19 -8.01 -28.81
C GLU A 199 -9.46 -9.11 -28.01
N TYR A 200 -8.58 -9.74 -28.78
CA TYR A 200 -8.03 -11.09 -28.66
C TYR A 200 -6.50 -10.99 -28.62
N ALA A 201 -5.90 -11.37 -27.49
CA ALA A 201 -4.59 -12.05 -27.38
C ALA A 201 -4.32 -12.34 -25.88
N GLY A 202 -3.99 -13.59 -25.51
CA GLY A 202 -3.56 -13.96 -24.15
C GLY A 202 -4.35 -15.08 -23.43
N GLU A 203 -5.18 -15.84 -24.14
CA GLU A 203 -6.29 -16.64 -23.57
C GLU A 203 -5.96 -17.91 -22.75
N ALA A 204 -4.69 -18.31 -22.57
CA ALA A 204 -4.39 -19.52 -21.77
C ALA A 204 -3.86 -19.23 -20.36
N VAL A 205 -3.18 -18.10 -20.15
CA VAL A 205 -2.51 -17.76 -18.88
C VAL A 205 -3.47 -17.05 -17.92
N GLY A 206 -4.49 -16.36 -18.46
CA GLY A 206 -5.50 -15.63 -17.68
C GLY A 206 -6.46 -16.53 -16.91
N LEU A 207 -6.73 -17.74 -17.40
CA LEU A 207 -7.58 -18.69 -16.69
C LEU A 207 -6.86 -19.24 -15.46
N MET A 208 -5.60 -19.69 -15.61
CA MET A 208 -4.79 -20.25 -14.51
C MET A 208 -4.51 -19.28 -13.35
N THR A 209 -4.65 -17.97 -13.54
CA THR A 209 -4.36 -16.97 -12.49
C THR A 209 -5.50 -16.78 -11.50
N VAL A 210 -6.75 -17.03 -11.91
CA VAL A 210 -7.89 -17.17 -10.99
C VAL A 210 -7.64 -18.32 -10.00
N PHE A 211 -6.93 -19.35 -10.44
CA PHE A 211 -6.58 -20.49 -9.60
C PHE A 211 -5.49 -20.18 -8.58
N VAL A 212 -4.62 -19.18 -8.80
CA VAL A 212 -3.49 -18.87 -7.88
C VAL A 212 -3.93 -17.93 -6.74
N SER A 213 -4.77 -16.95 -7.03
CA SER A 213 -5.46 -16.17 -6.01
C SER A 213 -6.76 -15.59 -6.57
N PRO A 214 -7.92 -15.82 -5.95
CA PRO A 214 -9.18 -15.14 -6.27
C PRO A 214 -9.07 -13.61 -6.30
N THR A 215 -8.16 -12.99 -5.53
CA THR A 215 -7.89 -11.53 -5.61
C THR A 215 -7.23 -11.14 -6.94
N THR A 216 -6.45 -12.03 -7.56
CA THR A 216 -5.90 -11.84 -8.92
C THR A 216 -6.97 -12.03 -10.01
N ALA A 217 -8.07 -12.73 -9.70
CA ALA A 217 -9.24 -12.78 -10.57
C ALA A 217 -9.96 -11.42 -10.62
N VAL A 218 -9.98 -10.69 -9.50
CA VAL A 218 -10.53 -9.32 -9.42
C VAL A 218 -9.73 -8.38 -10.33
N SER A 219 -8.39 -8.44 -10.29
CA SER A 219 -7.54 -7.56 -11.11
C SER A 219 -7.58 -7.84 -12.61
N ARG A 220 -7.91 -9.07 -13.01
CA ARG A 220 -8.13 -9.44 -14.42
C ARG A 220 -9.60 -9.33 -14.85
N GLY A 221 -10.51 -9.04 -13.92
CA GLY A 221 -11.87 -8.58 -14.17
C GLY A 221 -12.90 -9.68 -14.45
N VAL A 222 -14.14 -9.39 -14.03
CA VAL A 222 -15.40 -10.11 -14.35
C VAL A 222 -15.54 -10.42 -15.86
N LYS A 223 -14.88 -9.63 -16.72
CA LYS A 223 -14.75 -9.87 -18.18
C LYS A 223 -14.19 -11.25 -18.52
N TYR A 224 -13.17 -11.73 -17.80
CA TYR A 224 -12.55 -13.04 -18.06
C TYR A 224 -13.35 -14.17 -17.44
N LEU A 225 -14.02 -13.93 -16.30
CA LEU A 225 -15.00 -14.88 -15.77
C LEU A 225 -16.18 -15.06 -16.74
N GLY A 226 -16.62 -13.98 -17.40
CA GLY A 226 -17.64 -14.02 -18.45
C GLY A 226 -17.21 -14.73 -19.73
N LYS A 227 -15.96 -14.51 -20.20
CA LYS A 227 -15.37 -15.24 -21.32
C LYS A 227 -15.12 -16.71 -21.00
N PHE A 228 -14.67 -17.04 -19.77
CA PHE A 228 -14.62 -18.39 -19.23
C PHE A 228 -16.01 -19.02 -19.30
N MET A 229 -17.02 -18.41 -18.68
CA MET A 229 -18.40 -18.91 -18.68
C MET A 229 -19.02 -19.07 -20.08
N ASN A 230 -18.65 -18.23 -21.06
CA ASN A 230 -19.09 -18.38 -22.45
C ASN A 230 -18.32 -19.47 -23.21
N LEU A 231 -17.00 -19.62 -23.00
CA LEU A 231 -16.22 -20.76 -23.51
C LEU A 231 -16.69 -22.10 -22.90
N LEU A 232 -17.14 -22.06 -21.65
CA LEU A 232 -17.67 -23.20 -20.88
C LEU A 232 -19.10 -23.61 -21.27
N LYS A 233 -19.90 -22.72 -21.87
CA LYS A 233 -21.22 -23.08 -22.43
C LYS A 233 -21.11 -24.03 -23.61
N ASP A 234 -20.04 -23.91 -24.39
CA ASP A 234 -19.92 -24.64 -25.64
C ASP A 234 -19.24 -26.01 -25.49
N ARG A 235 -18.45 -26.28 -24.44
CA ARG A 235 -17.81 -27.61 -24.21
C ARG A 235 -17.55 -27.94 -22.72
N ARG A 236 -18.10 -29.08 -22.27
CA ARG A 236 -17.75 -29.91 -21.07
C ARG A 236 -18.23 -29.46 -19.67
N LYS A 237 -19.44 -29.89 -19.29
CA LYS A 237 -20.02 -29.80 -17.91
C LYS A 237 -19.15 -30.43 -16.80
N GLN A 238 -18.33 -31.43 -17.14
CA GLN A 238 -17.50 -32.16 -16.17
C GLN A 238 -16.31 -31.31 -15.69
N GLU A 239 -15.61 -30.64 -16.62
CA GLU A 239 -14.46 -29.79 -16.31
C GLU A 239 -14.88 -28.56 -15.49
N VAL A 240 -16.06 -27.99 -15.76
CA VAL A 240 -16.64 -26.90 -14.95
C VAL A 240 -16.82 -27.34 -13.50
N LYS A 241 -17.38 -28.53 -13.30
CA LYS A 241 -17.63 -29.07 -11.97
C LYS A 241 -16.32 -29.31 -11.22
N GLU A 242 -15.30 -29.85 -11.89
CA GLU A 242 -13.96 -30.05 -11.33
C GLU A 242 -13.32 -28.72 -10.90
N VAL A 243 -13.43 -27.66 -11.72
CA VAL A 243 -12.89 -26.32 -11.37
C VAL A 243 -13.60 -25.71 -10.17
N TYR A 244 -14.94 -25.82 -10.09
CA TYR A 244 -15.71 -25.31 -8.95
C TYR A 244 -15.37 -26.07 -7.67
N GLU A 245 -15.27 -27.40 -7.75
CA GLU A 245 -14.87 -28.25 -6.62
C GLU A 245 -13.45 -27.92 -6.15
N GLU A 246 -12.51 -27.67 -7.08
CA GLU A 246 -11.14 -27.28 -6.75
C GLU A 246 -11.06 -25.89 -6.10
N TRP A 247 -11.79 -24.90 -6.63
CA TRP A 247 -11.87 -23.56 -6.04
C TRP A 247 -12.48 -23.63 -4.64
N GLU A 248 -13.64 -24.26 -4.48
CA GLU A 248 -14.30 -24.42 -3.19
C GLU A 248 -13.38 -25.12 -2.18
N LYS A 249 -12.71 -26.20 -2.61
CA LYS A 249 -11.73 -26.91 -1.79
C LYS A 249 -10.59 -25.99 -1.37
N ARG A 250 -9.99 -25.24 -2.29
CA ARG A 250 -8.88 -24.32 -2.01
C ARG A 250 -9.28 -23.24 -1.01
N VAL A 251 -10.45 -22.63 -1.18
CA VAL A 251 -10.97 -21.60 -0.26
C VAL A 251 -11.20 -22.19 1.14
N LYS A 252 -11.84 -23.37 1.23
CA LYS A 252 -12.07 -24.07 2.51
C LYS A 252 -10.78 -24.50 3.20
N GLU A 253 -9.81 -25.01 2.45
CA GLU A 253 -8.50 -25.40 2.99
C GLU A 253 -7.73 -24.18 3.47
N THR A 254 -7.74 -23.11 2.67
CA THR A 254 -6.99 -21.88 2.97
C THR A 254 -7.58 -21.13 4.15
N PHE A 255 -8.90 -20.97 4.22
CA PHE A 255 -9.59 -20.35 5.36
C PHE A 255 -9.97 -21.37 6.43
N SER A 256 -9.19 -22.44 6.59
CA SER A 256 -9.33 -23.33 7.73
C SER A 256 -9.02 -22.60 9.04
N LYS A 257 -9.58 -23.09 10.15
CA LYS A 257 -9.33 -22.50 11.47
C LYS A 257 -7.83 -22.43 11.80
N GLU A 258 -7.08 -23.48 11.47
CA GLU A 258 -5.64 -23.55 11.71
C GLU A 258 -4.88 -22.43 10.99
N HIS A 259 -5.19 -22.20 9.72
CA HIS A 259 -4.57 -21.15 8.94
C HIS A 259 -4.99 -19.75 9.39
N LEU A 260 -6.27 -19.51 9.68
CA LEU A 260 -6.74 -18.20 10.13
C LEU A 260 -6.16 -17.82 11.49
N LEU A 261 -5.88 -18.78 12.37
CA LEU A 261 -5.17 -18.52 13.64
C LEU A 261 -3.73 -18.02 13.47
N ASN A 262 -3.15 -18.12 12.26
CA ASN A 262 -1.88 -17.47 11.94
C ASN A 262 -2.03 -15.96 11.68
N PHE A 263 -3.22 -15.50 11.32
CA PHE A 263 -3.48 -14.09 11.01
C PHE A 263 -4.30 -13.38 12.08
N PHE A 264 -5.10 -14.13 12.83
CA PHE A 264 -6.02 -13.59 13.82
C PHE A 264 -5.75 -14.13 15.22
N ASP A 265 -5.95 -13.27 16.22
CA ASP A 265 -5.90 -13.64 17.62
C ASP A 265 -7.29 -13.55 18.26
N GLU A 266 -7.73 -14.64 18.88
CA GLU A 266 -9.06 -14.74 19.52
C GLU A 266 -9.06 -14.22 20.97
N THR A 267 -7.89 -13.96 21.56
CA THR A 267 -7.79 -13.58 22.97
C THR A 267 -8.26 -12.14 23.18
N LYS A 268 -9.04 -11.90 24.24
CA LYS A 268 -9.57 -10.57 24.57
C LYS A 268 -8.49 -9.57 24.97
N GLU A 269 -7.37 -10.07 25.47
CA GLU A 269 -6.24 -9.29 25.96
C GLU A 269 -5.11 -9.20 24.93
N TYR A 270 -5.34 -9.64 23.68
CA TYR A 270 -4.34 -9.53 22.64
C TYR A 270 -3.93 -8.07 22.44
N GLN A 271 -2.67 -7.79 22.68
CA GLN A 271 -2.05 -6.52 22.37
C GLN A 271 -1.18 -6.72 21.13
N SER A 272 -1.52 -6.03 20.05
CA SER A 272 -0.76 -6.13 18.80
C SER A 272 0.68 -5.66 19.02
N PRO A 273 1.69 -6.51 18.73
CA PRO A 273 3.10 -6.12 18.78
C PRO A 273 3.40 -4.87 17.96
N LEU A 274 2.78 -4.74 16.79
CA LEU A 274 2.90 -3.56 15.93
C LEU A 274 2.39 -2.29 16.62
N VAL A 275 1.19 -2.33 17.20
CA VAL A 275 0.61 -1.17 17.90
C VAL A 275 1.45 -0.78 19.10
N GLN A 276 1.87 -1.74 19.92
CA GLN A 276 2.76 -1.49 21.07
C GLN A 276 4.07 -0.83 20.63
N ALA A 277 4.71 -1.36 19.58
CA ALA A 277 5.96 -0.82 19.07
C ALA A 277 5.80 0.60 18.52
N VAL A 278 4.71 0.88 17.81
CA VAL A 278 4.39 2.23 17.31
C VAL A 278 4.15 3.19 18.48
N HIS A 279 3.39 2.78 19.50
CA HIS A 279 3.16 3.57 20.70
C HIS A 279 4.46 3.92 21.43
N ASN A 280 5.43 3.01 21.44
CA ASN A 280 6.76 3.21 22.00
C ASN A 280 7.73 3.98 21.08
N GLU A 281 7.24 4.48 19.93
CA GLU A 281 8.04 5.18 18.92
C GLU A 281 9.22 4.35 18.37
N GLU A 282 9.06 3.03 18.28
CA GLU A 282 10.08 2.12 17.77
C GLU A 282 10.17 2.17 16.22
N THR A 283 11.30 1.73 15.68
CA THR A 283 11.37 1.34 14.26
C THR A 283 10.96 -0.12 14.11
N ILE A 284 10.03 -0.39 13.20
CA ILE A 284 9.46 -1.71 12.95
C ILE A 284 9.73 -2.14 11.51
N LEU A 285 10.16 -3.39 11.33
CA LEU A 285 10.12 -4.10 10.07
C LEU A 285 9.00 -5.14 10.12
N LEU A 286 7.90 -4.87 9.41
CA LEU A 286 6.82 -5.82 9.17
C LEU A 286 7.11 -6.58 7.88
N ILE A 287 7.47 -7.85 8.02
CA ILE A 287 7.75 -8.77 6.92
C ILE A 287 6.42 -9.37 6.46
N ASN A 288 5.97 -9.01 5.27
CA ASN A 288 4.70 -9.42 4.69
C ASN A 288 4.86 -10.61 3.74
N GLU A 289 4.26 -11.73 4.09
CA GLU A 289 4.13 -12.94 3.24
C GLU A 289 2.67 -13.23 2.89
N SER A 290 1.81 -12.21 2.83
CA SER A 290 0.41 -12.40 2.45
C SER A 290 0.20 -12.29 0.94
N ARG A 291 1.09 -11.64 0.20
CA ARG A 291 0.88 -11.21 -1.19
C ARG A 291 0.83 -12.38 -2.21
N ASP A 292 -0.03 -12.24 -3.22
CA ASP A 292 -0.36 -13.22 -4.26
C ASP A 292 -0.98 -14.51 -3.68
N THR A 293 -1.58 -14.39 -2.50
CA THR A 293 -2.34 -15.46 -1.87
C THR A 293 -3.77 -15.01 -1.56
N LEU A 294 -4.59 -15.94 -1.10
CA LEU A 294 -5.93 -15.61 -0.56
C LEU A 294 -5.88 -14.71 0.68
N TYR A 295 -4.71 -14.49 1.28
CA TYR A 295 -4.51 -13.65 2.44
C TYR A 295 -4.16 -12.19 2.10
N ASP A 296 -4.08 -11.81 0.81
CA ASP A 296 -3.84 -10.43 0.35
C ASP A 296 -4.73 -9.41 1.07
N LEU A 297 -5.98 -9.81 1.34
CA LEU A 297 -7.00 -8.97 1.96
C LEU A 297 -6.75 -8.67 3.45
N PHE A 298 -5.78 -9.33 4.09
CA PHE A 298 -5.50 -9.13 5.51
C PHE A 298 -4.48 -8.01 5.79
N LEU A 299 -3.58 -7.66 4.86
CA LEU A 299 -2.68 -6.52 5.06
C LEU A 299 -3.45 -5.19 5.24
N PRO A 300 -4.50 -4.90 4.44
CA PRO A 300 -5.37 -3.74 4.69
C PRO A 300 -6.01 -3.73 6.08
N LEU A 301 -6.35 -4.90 6.64
CA LEU A 301 -6.88 -5.01 8.02
C LEU A 301 -5.82 -4.60 9.05
N VAL A 302 -4.56 -5.00 8.87
CA VAL A 302 -3.45 -4.59 9.75
C VAL A 302 -3.30 -3.07 9.74
N LEU A 303 -3.31 -2.45 8.56
CA LEU A 303 -3.21 -1.00 8.41
C LEU A 303 -4.40 -0.28 9.07
N ARG A 304 -5.62 -0.76 8.85
CA ARG A 304 -6.83 -0.17 9.46
C ARG A 304 -6.81 -0.27 10.99
N HIS A 305 -6.43 -1.43 11.53
CA HIS A 305 -6.28 -1.62 12.96
C HIS A 305 -5.26 -0.65 13.56
N LEU A 306 -4.09 -0.51 12.90
CA LEU A 306 -3.05 0.43 13.34
C LEU A 306 -3.54 1.89 13.32
N MET A 307 -4.14 2.33 12.21
CA MET A 307 -4.58 3.72 12.06
C MET A 307 -5.71 4.07 13.02
N GLU A 308 -6.56 3.13 13.35
CA GLU A 308 -7.63 3.40 14.29
C GLU A 308 -7.10 3.64 15.71
N ILE A 309 -6.10 2.88 16.12
CA ILE A 309 -5.54 2.98 17.47
C ILE A 309 -4.56 4.16 17.56
N GLU A 310 -3.61 4.26 16.63
CA GLU A 310 -2.49 5.22 16.70
C GLU A 310 -2.63 6.41 15.73
N GLY A 311 -3.58 6.36 14.78
CA GLY A 311 -3.83 7.48 13.89
C GLY A 311 -4.58 8.62 14.59
N TYR A 312 -4.14 9.85 14.39
CA TYR A 312 -4.75 11.05 14.93
C TYR A 312 -5.59 11.77 13.87
N VAL A 313 -6.88 11.95 14.16
CA VAL A 313 -7.79 12.77 13.36
C VAL A 313 -8.10 14.06 14.13
N PRO A 314 -7.81 15.25 13.58
CA PRO A 314 -8.12 16.52 14.23
C PRO A 314 -9.60 16.64 14.60
N PRO A 315 -9.97 17.26 15.74
CA PRO A 315 -11.36 17.35 16.20
C PRO A 315 -12.35 17.89 15.15
N HIS A 316 -11.94 18.87 14.35
CA HIS A 316 -12.76 19.47 13.30
C HIS A 316 -13.03 18.55 12.09
N LYS A 317 -12.20 17.50 11.89
CA LYS A 317 -12.38 16.48 10.83
C LYS A 317 -13.04 15.21 11.33
N ARG A 318 -13.24 15.04 12.64
CA ARG A 318 -13.92 13.86 13.19
C ARG A 318 -15.36 13.86 12.69
N LYS A 319 -15.79 12.74 12.11
CA LYS A 319 -17.22 12.53 11.81
C LYS A 319 -17.98 12.71 13.13
N ARG A 320 -18.88 13.70 13.20
CA ARG A 320 -19.77 13.86 14.34
C ARG A 320 -20.63 12.62 14.40
N VAL A 321 -20.31 11.71 15.32
CA VAL A 321 -21.23 10.65 15.71
C VAL A 321 -22.37 11.39 16.39
N ALA A 322 -23.56 11.38 15.76
CA ALA A 322 -24.76 11.83 16.44
C ALA A 322 -24.84 11.02 17.74
N PRO A 323 -24.96 11.66 18.92
CA PRO A 323 -25.04 10.91 20.16
C PRO A 323 -26.16 9.89 20.03
N ASP A 324 -25.85 8.63 20.32
CA ASP A 324 -26.85 7.59 20.43
C ASP A 324 -27.96 8.13 21.33
N ALA A 325 -29.16 8.23 20.77
CA ALA A 325 -30.34 8.61 21.53
C ALA A 325 -30.62 7.45 22.47
N ASP A 326 -30.00 7.48 23.64
CA ASP A 326 -30.31 6.59 24.74
C ASP A 326 -31.81 6.65 25.03
N GLU A 327 -32.35 5.44 25.19
CA GLU A 327 -33.68 5.11 25.61
C GLU A 327 -34.08 5.89 26.87
N ASP A 328 -34.92 6.92 26.73
CA ASP A 328 -35.97 7.27 27.70
C ASP A 328 -36.71 8.54 27.26
N THR A 329 -37.71 8.41 26.38
CA THR A 329 -38.90 9.27 26.47
C THR A 329 -40.11 8.53 25.92
N GLN A 330 -40.88 7.94 26.84
CA GLN A 330 -42.26 7.54 26.57
C GLN A 330 -43.14 8.77 26.35
N GLN A 331 -44.04 8.63 25.37
CA GLN A 331 -45.35 9.29 25.29
C GLN A 331 -45.40 10.83 25.15
N ALA A 332 -45.58 11.28 23.91
CA ALA A 332 -46.72 12.14 23.57
C ALA A 332 -47.00 12.04 22.07
N SER A 333 -48.08 11.35 21.72
CA SER A 333 -48.81 11.64 20.49
C SER A 333 -49.46 13.03 20.63
N ILE A 334 -49.52 13.81 19.54
CA ILE A 334 -50.68 14.63 19.08
C ILE A 334 -50.24 15.58 17.94
N SER A 335 -50.81 15.29 16.76
CA SER A 335 -51.25 16.16 15.64
C SER A 335 -50.50 17.44 15.19
N LYS A 336 -50.21 17.47 13.87
CA LYS A 336 -50.52 18.51 12.86
C LYS A 336 -50.64 19.99 13.28
N SER A 337 -49.78 20.83 12.69
CA SER A 337 -50.09 21.99 11.80
C SER A 337 -48.74 22.61 11.39
N GLU A 338 -48.41 22.72 10.10
CA GLU A 338 -48.57 23.96 9.32
C GLU A 338 -48.16 25.20 10.12
N ASP A 339 -46.92 25.66 9.92
CA ASP A 339 -46.56 27.06 9.71
C ASP A 339 -45.14 27.10 9.13
N MET A 340 -45.04 27.43 7.83
CA MET A 340 -43.78 27.86 7.21
C MET A 340 -43.57 29.30 7.65
N GLU A 341 -42.66 29.53 8.59
CA GLU A 341 -42.09 30.86 8.79
C GLU A 341 -41.20 31.17 7.58
N GLU A 342 -41.54 32.26 6.89
CA GLU A 342 -40.74 32.85 5.83
C GLU A 342 -39.36 33.19 6.41
N VAL A 343 -38.33 32.42 6.02
CA VAL A 343 -36.94 32.78 6.28
C VAL A 343 -36.67 34.10 5.56
N GLU A 344 -36.39 35.15 6.33
CA GLU A 344 -36.11 36.47 5.78
C GLU A 344 -34.90 36.39 4.83
N GLU A 345 -35.01 36.98 3.63
CA GLU A 345 -33.97 37.01 2.60
C GLU A 345 -32.62 37.58 3.11
N GLU A 346 -32.62 38.28 4.24
CA GLU A 346 -31.40 38.79 4.90
C GLU A 346 -30.61 37.69 5.62
N GLU A 347 -31.27 36.71 6.26
CA GLU A 347 -30.58 35.59 6.94
C GLU A 347 -29.96 34.62 5.93
N LEU A 348 -30.62 34.39 4.80
CA LEU A 348 -30.08 33.61 3.68
C LEU A 348 -28.85 34.28 3.06
N ARG A 349 -28.80 35.62 2.99
CA ARG A 349 -27.65 36.36 2.46
C ARG A 349 -26.47 36.40 3.44
N GLU A 350 -26.71 36.46 4.75
CA GLU A 350 -25.64 36.29 5.74
C GLU A 350 -25.06 34.88 5.70
N PHE A 351 -25.90 33.86 5.56
CA PHE A 351 -25.47 32.47 5.44
C PHE A 351 -24.70 32.18 4.13
N GLU A 352 -25.15 32.75 3.00
CA GLU A 352 -24.41 32.65 1.72
C GLU A 352 -23.08 33.40 1.76
N LYS A 353 -22.99 34.51 2.51
CA LYS A 353 -21.75 35.27 2.70
C LYS A 353 -20.77 34.52 3.61
N GLU A 354 -21.27 33.85 4.65
CA GLU A 354 -20.48 32.98 5.52
C GLU A 354 -19.96 31.74 4.75
N LEU A 355 -20.77 31.19 3.83
CA LEU A 355 -20.35 30.13 2.90
C LEU A 355 -19.34 30.58 1.85
N MET A 356 -19.44 31.81 1.35
CA MET A 356 -18.46 32.37 0.41
C MET A 356 -17.12 32.71 1.10
N ASP A 357 -17.15 33.18 2.35
CA ASP A 357 -15.93 33.40 3.14
C ASP A 357 -15.23 32.07 3.49
N VAL A 358 -15.98 30.98 3.69
CA VAL A 358 -15.43 29.61 3.83
C VAL A 358 -14.89 29.06 2.49
N ALA A 359 -15.51 29.43 1.36
CA ALA A 359 -15.10 28.97 0.03
C ALA A 359 -13.91 29.77 -0.56
N GLN A 360 -13.62 30.96 -0.06
CA GLN A 360 -12.56 31.84 -0.58
C GLN A 360 -11.38 32.09 0.39
N GLY A 361 -11.31 31.37 1.51
CA GLY A 361 -10.33 31.65 2.57
C GLY A 361 -9.64 30.45 3.21
N VAL A 362 -9.63 29.27 2.57
CA VAL A 362 -8.70 28.21 2.99
C VAL A 362 -7.43 28.38 2.18
N ASP A 363 -6.61 29.36 2.58
CA ASP A 363 -5.17 29.16 2.47
C ASP A 363 -4.90 27.83 3.19
N GLU A 364 -4.46 26.83 2.45
CA GLU A 364 -3.82 25.66 3.03
C GLU A 364 -2.58 26.21 3.75
N GLU A 365 -2.75 26.68 5.00
CA GLU A 365 -1.61 26.99 5.86
C GLU A 365 -0.75 25.72 5.84
N GLU A 366 0.45 25.83 5.27
CA GLU A 366 1.49 24.82 5.40
C GLU A 366 1.79 24.70 6.90
N VAL A 367 1.08 23.78 7.54
CA VAL A 367 1.15 23.57 8.98
C VAL A 367 2.53 23.01 9.28
N HIS A 368 3.43 23.90 9.70
CA HIS A 368 4.75 23.51 10.19
C HIS A 368 4.61 22.64 11.46
N PRO A 369 5.36 21.53 11.55
CA PRO A 369 5.13 20.47 12.53
C PRO A 369 5.58 20.80 13.97
N GLU A 370 6.24 21.91 14.27
CA GLU A 370 7.07 22.00 15.49
C GLU A 370 6.30 22.03 16.84
N SER A 371 4.96 22.01 16.90
CA SER A 371 4.25 21.92 18.19
C SER A 371 2.82 21.37 18.16
N GLN A 372 2.55 20.29 17.43
CA GLN A 372 1.22 19.64 17.50
C GLN A 372 1.19 18.53 18.57
N ASP A 373 0.43 18.77 19.63
CA ASP A 373 0.00 17.73 20.57
C ASP A 373 -1.06 16.86 19.89
N PHE A 374 -0.67 15.66 19.44
CA PHE A 374 -1.57 14.68 18.81
C PHE A 374 -2.39 13.88 19.83
N GLU A 375 -2.78 14.52 20.95
CA GLU A 375 -3.49 13.89 22.07
C GLU A 375 -2.72 12.67 22.62
N GLY A 376 -1.39 12.78 22.67
CA GLY A 376 -0.50 11.69 23.12
C GLY A 376 -0.29 10.55 22.12
N LYS A 377 -0.80 10.65 20.87
CA LYS A 377 -0.50 9.69 19.81
C LYS A 377 0.87 9.98 19.17
N PRO A 378 1.67 8.95 18.85
CA PRO A 378 3.00 9.14 18.27
C PRO A 378 2.91 9.66 16.84
N ARG A 379 3.97 10.33 16.36
CA ARG A 379 4.18 10.51 14.92
C ARG A 379 4.54 9.17 14.28
N MET A 380 4.17 9.00 13.02
CA MET A 380 4.39 7.75 12.32
C MET A 380 4.81 7.96 10.87
N ASN A 381 5.89 7.31 10.47
CA ASN A 381 6.35 7.24 9.09
C ASN A 381 6.16 5.81 8.56
N ILE A 382 5.27 5.62 7.58
CA ILE A 382 5.01 4.31 6.98
C ILE A 382 5.74 4.22 5.64
N PHE A 383 6.54 3.17 5.45
CA PHE A 383 7.18 2.83 4.20
C PHE A 383 6.54 1.56 3.64
N LEU A 384 5.81 1.71 2.53
CA LEU A 384 5.13 0.62 1.85
C LEU A 384 5.89 0.25 0.58
N ASP A 385 6.48 -0.95 0.57
CA ASP A 385 7.31 -1.40 -0.53
C ASP A 385 6.54 -1.47 -1.86
N SER A 386 5.44 -2.19 -1.95
CA SER A 386 4.82 -2.40 -3.26
C SER A 386 3.33 -2.06 -3.29
N ALA A 387 3.01 -0.76 -3.31
CA ALA A 387 1.61 -0.35 -3.36
C ALA A 387 0.92 -0.67 -4.69
N THR A 388 1.66 -0.78 -5.79
CA THR A 388 1.07 -1.19 -7.08
C THR A 388 0.33 -2.53 -6.95
N TYR A 389 0.77 -3.45 -6.08
CA TYR A 389 0.05 -4.71 -5.85
C TYR A 389 -1.25 -4.56 -5.09
N LEU A 390 -1.32 -3.60 -4.16
CA LEU A 390 -2.58 -3.30 -3.47
C LEU A 390 -3.64 -2.76 -4.43
N SER A 391 -3.25 -2.23 -5.60
CA SER A 391 -4.20 -1.76 -6.61
C SER A 391 -5.16 -2.85 -7.13
N LYS A 392 -4.92 -4.14 -6.85
CA LYS A 392 -5.91 -5.21 -7.10
C LYS A 392 -7.16 -5.07 -6.20
N LEU A 393 -7.03 -4.42 -5.04
CA LEU A 393 -8.08 -4.18 -4.04
C LEU A 393 -8.38 -2.67 -4.01
N SER A 394 -9.26 -2.20 -4.90
CA SER A 394 -9.49 -0.78 -5.17
C SER A 394 -9.72 0.09 -3.92
N LYS A 395 -10.72 -0.25 -3.07
CA LYS A 395 -11.04 0.57 -1.89
C LYS A 395 -9.92 0.51 -0.84
N SER A 396 -9.29 -0.65 -0.69
CA SER A 396 -8.17 -0.90 0.21
C SER A 396 -6.91 -0.12 -0.20
N PHE A 397 -6.66 -0.02 -1.50
CA PHE A 397 -5.60 0.79 -2.09
C PHE A 397 -5.86 2.28 -1.86
N GLU A 398 -7.07 2.77 -2.15
CA GLU A 398 -7.46 4.15 -1.86
C GLU A 398 -7.34 4.50 -0.37
N PHE A 399 -7.77 3.59 0.51
CA PHE A 399 -7.58 3.75 1.95
C PHE A 399 -6.10 3.87 2.30
N ALA A 400 -5.26 2.93 1.88
CA ALA A 400 -3.83 2.94 2.22
C ALA A 400 -3.15 4.25 1.79
N LEU A 401 -3.45 4.74 0.59
CA LEU A 401 -2.84 5.96 0.05
C LEU A 401 -3.44 7.28 0.57
N SER A 402 -4.62 7.22 1.18
CA SER A 402 -5.27 8.37 1.84
C SER A 402 -4.95 8.47 3.34
N ILE A 403 -4.12 7.57 3.88
CA ILE A 403 -3.71 7.60 5.30
C ILE A 403 -3.21 8.99 5.74
N PRO A 404 -2.24 9.64 5.06
CA PRO A 404 -1.74 10.96 5.49
C PRO A 404 -2.76 12.10 5.40
N GLU A 405 -3.85 11.87 4.66
CA GLU A 405 -4.94 12.82 4.44
C GLU A 405 -5.93 12.82 5.60
N THR A 406 -6.19 11.61 6.10
CA THR A 406 -7.12 11.33 7.19
C THR A 406 -6.42 11.51 8.54
N TYR A 407 -5.20 10.99 8.67
CA TYR A 407 -4.43 10.94 9.90
C TYR A 407 -3.23 11.88 9.84
N THR A 408 -3.32 13.03 10.52
CA THR A 408 -2.36 14.11 10.34
C THR A 408 -1.02 13.90 11.04
N ASN A 409 -0.92 12.91 11.93
CA ASN A 409 0.32 12.46 12.57
C ASN A 409 1.09 11.43 11.72
N THR A 410 0.59 11.08 10.53
CA THR A 410 1.16 10.01 9.71
C THR A 410 1.67 10.53 8.38
N SER A 411 2.91 10.17 8.03
CA SER A 411 3.48 10.30 6.69
C SER A 411 3.60 8.94 6.01
N LEU A 412 3.46 8.92 4.68
CA LEU A 412 3.49 7.70 3.87
C LEU A 412 4.50 7.83 2.73
N ALA A 413 5.49 6.96 2.75
CA ALA A 413 6.36 6.69 1.62
C ALA A 413 5.92 5.41 0.92
N THR A 414 5.95 5.42 -0.41
CA THR A 414 5.46 4.29 -1.19
C THR A 414 6.26 4.12 -2.46
N TYR A 415 6.64 2.87 -2.75
CA TYR A 415 7.19 2.50 -4.04
C TYR A 415 6.11 1.99 -5.01
N PHE A 416 6.19 2.49 -6.25
CA PHE A 416 5.32 2.17 -7.36
C PHE A 416 6.19 1.73 -8.54
N PHE A 417 5.97 0.51 -9.02
CA PHE A 417 6.35 0.15 -10.38
C PHE A 417 5.17 0.44 -11.32
N THR A 418 5.46 0.81 -12.57
CA THR A 418 4.44 1.28 -13.52
C THR A 418 4.37 0.46 -14.81
N GLU A 419 5.03 -0.70 -14.88
CA GLU A 419 4.89 -1.66 -15.98
C GLU A 419 3.54 -2.40 -15.87
N LEU A 420 2.47 -1.70 -16.26
CA LEU A 420 1.12 -2.26 -16.38
C LEU A 420 0.67 -2.11 -17.84
N GLU A 421 0.09 -3.17 -18.41
CA GLU A 421 -0.42 -3.16 -19.79
C GLU A 421 -1.44 -2.04 -20.02
N GLU A 422 -2.35 -1.86 -19.05
CA GLU A 422 -3.16 -0.68 -18.89
C GLU A 422 -3.01 -0.20 -17.45
N VAL A 423 -2.61 1.05 -17.25
CA VAL A 423 -2.49 1.62 -15.89
C VAL A 423 -3.90 1.93 -15.38
N PRO A 424 -4.41 1.25 -14.33
CA PRO A 424 -5.74 1.48 -13.81
C PRO A 424 -5.89 2.92 -13.32
N LYS A 425 -7.08 3.52 -13.47
CA LYS A 425 -7.34 4.92 -13.09
C LYS A 425 -6.92 5.22 -11.64
N GLN A 426 -7.23 4.34 -10.69
CA GLN A 426 -6.82 4.49 -9.30
C GLN A 426 -5.29 4.57 -9.12
N VAL A 427 -4.51 3.83 -9.92
CA VAL A 427 -3.04 3.92 -9.92
C VAL A 427 -2.58 5.23 -10.53
N GLN A 428 -3.25 5.72 -11.59
CA GLN A 428 -2.97 7.04 -12.15
C GLN A 428 -3.21 8.15 -11.12
N ASP A 429 -4.39 8.16 -10.49
CA ASP A 429 -4.77 9.14 -9.47
C ASP A 429 -3.79 9.09 -8.28
N ALA A 430 -3.39 7.89 -7.84
CA ALA A 430 -2.38 7.68 -6.81
C ALA A 430 -1.01 8.26 -7.19
N VAL A 431 -0.49 7.90 -8.37
CA VAL A 431 0.82 8.37 -8.85
C VAL A 431 0.84 9.90 -8.92
N LEU A 432 -0.19 10.50 -9.52
CA LEU A 432 -0.29 11.97 -9.63
C LEU A 432 -0.34 12.64 -8.27
N LYS A 433 -1.10 12.08 -7.33
CA LYS A 433 -1.20 12.58 -5.96
C LYS A 433 0.15 12.59 -5.24
N PHE A 434 0.93 11.52 -5.37
CA PHE A 434 2.27 11.46 -4.77
C PHE A 434 3.28 12.35 -5.49
N ILE A 435 3.23 12.42 -6.83
CA ILE A 435 4.05 13.35 -7.61
C ILE A 435 3.74 14.80 -7.26
N SER A 436 2.51 15.15 -6.87
CA SER A 436 2.16 16.55 -6.53
C SER A 436 2.80 17.10 -5.25
N GLU A 437 3.43 16.26 -4.44
CA GLU A 437 4.03 16.65 -3.16
C GLU A 437 5.54 16.41 -3.18
N LYS A 438 5.96 15.14 -3.17
CA LYS A 438 7.36 14.75 -3.23
C LYS A 438 7.53 13.40 -3.91
N ALA A 439 8.43 13.34 -4.89
CA ALA A 439 8.68 12.13 -5.65
C ALA A 439 10.15 11.92 -6.02
N LEU A 440 10.58 10.67 -6.02
CA LEU A 440 11.84 10.21 -6.60
C LEU A 440 11.49 9.32 -7.80
N ILE A 441 11.75 9.82 -9.01
CA ILE A 441 11.35 9.17 -10.25
C ILE A 441 12.61 8.66 -10.96
N PHE A 442 12.79 7.34 -10.96
CA PHE A 442 13.86 6.67 -11.67
C PHE A 442 13.46 6.35 -13.11
N ASP A 443 12.18 6.09 -13.33
CA ASP A 443 11.56 5.85 -14.62
C ASP A 443 10.04 5.95 -14.47
N LEU A 444 9.29 6.16 -15.55
CA LEU A 444 7.85 6.31 -15.49
C LEU A 444 7.17 5.83 -16.77
N HIS A 445 6.01 5.18 -16.63
CA HIS A 445 5.19 4.79 -17.77
C HIS A 445 4.82 6.03 -18.63
N PRO A 446 4.89 5.96 -19.98
CA PRO A 446 4.61 7.11 -20.85
C PRO A 446 3.26 7.80 -20.57
N THR A 447 2.19 7.02 -20.40
CA THR A 447 0.86 7.56 -20.03
C THR A 447 0.88 8.34 -18.71
N LEU A 448 1.59 7.85 -17.70
CA LEU A 448 1.71 8.54 -16.42
C LEU A 448 2.57 9.80 -16.54
N PHE A 449 3.61 9.77 -17.38
CA PHE A 449 4.40 10.95 -17.69
C PHE A 449 3.57 12.03 -18.39
N ASP A 450 2.75 11.64 -19.36
CA ASP A 450 1.85 12.56 -20.06
C ASP A 450 0.84 13.20 -19.12
N LEU A 451 0.24 12.42 -18.21
CA LEU A 451 -0.67 12.92 -17.18
C LEU A 451 0.03 13.81 -16.16
N ALA A 452 1.21 13.41 -15.65
CA ALA A 452 1.97 14.18 -14.67
C ALA A 452 2.51 15.49 -15.24
N SER A 453 2.67 15.57 -16.57
CA SER A 453 3.08 16.78 -17.29
C SER A 453 1.91 17.56 -17.90
N GLU A 454 0.67 17.15 -17.64
CA GLU A 454 -0.52 17.82 -18.15
C GLU A 454 -0.57 19.27 -17.62
N GLY A 455 -0.86 20.22 -18.50
CA GLY A 455 -0.87 21.65 -18.17
C GLY A 455 0.52 22.31 -18.06
N MET A 456 1.62 21.56 -18.14
CA MET A 456 2.96 22.16 -18.18
C MET A 456 3.22 22.83 -19.53
N PRO A 457 4.02 23.93 -19.57
CA PRO A 457 4.50 24.49 -20.83
C PRO A 457 5.25 23.44 -21.65
N VAL A 458 5.05 23.45 -22.98
CA VAL A 458 5.70 22.50 -23.91
C VAL A 458 7.23 22.48 -23.73
N THR A 459 7.83 23.63 -23.44
CA THR A 459 9.27 23.75 -23.16
C THR A 459 9.69 22.96 -21.92
N LYS A 460 8.90 22.99 -20.83
CA LYS A 460 9.14 22.23 -19.59
C LYS A 460 8.95 20.73 -19.85
N LYS A 461 7.92 20.34 -20.61
CA LYS A 461 7.69 18.94 -21.01
C LYS A 461 8.86 18.37 -21.82
N VAL A 462 9.30 19.08 -22.86
CA VAL A 462 10.46 18.68 -23.69
C VAL A 462 11.75 18.61 -22.86
N TRP A 463 11.92 19.53 -21.90
CA TRP A 463 13.04 19.47 -20.96
C TRP A 463 12.98 18.20 -20.10
N LEU A 464 11.83 17.87 -19.51
CA LEU A 464 11.66 16.64 -18.72
C LEU A 464 11.93 15.37 -19.56
N GLU A 465 11.42 15.30 -20.79
CA GLU A 465 11.71 14.19 -21.71
C GLU A 465 13.22 14.08 -22.00
N SER A 466 13.92 15.21 -22.13
CA SER A 466 15.37 15.21 -22.29
C SER A 466 16.09 14.70 -21.04
N ILE A 467 15.58 15.00 -19.84
CA ILE A 467 16.12 14.48 -18.58
C ILE A 467 15.93 12.97 -18.48
N PHE A 468 14.75 12.43 -18.82
CA PHE A 468 14.52 10.98 -18.84
C PHE A 468 15.44 10.25 -19.83
N LYS A 469 15.68 10.84 -21.01
CA LYS A 469 16.68 10.31 -21.95
C LYS A 469 18.09 10.30 -21.34
N GLN A 470 18.48 11.33 -20.60
CA GLN A 470 19.77 11.37 -19.91
C GLN A 470 19.88 10.33 -18.80
N ILE A 471 18.81 10.09 -18.03
CA ILE A 471 18.76 9.03 -17.01
C ILE A 471 18.99 7.66 -17.65
N GLU A 472 18.29 7.36 -18.74
CA GLU A 472 18.42 6.10 -19.47
C GLU A 472 19.81 5.93 -20.13
N GLU A 473 20.37 6.99 -20.71
CA GLU A 473 21.74 6.98 -21.23
C GLU A 473 22.79 6.70 -20.15
N LYS A 474 22.59 7.23 -18.94
CA LYS A 474 23.45 6.96 -17.78
C LYS A 474 23.31 5.51 -17.33
N ARG A 475 22.08 4.99 -17.27
CA ARG A 475 21.80 3.59 -16.91
C ARG A 475 22.57 2.63 -17.82
N ARG A 476 22.57 2.88 -19.14
CA ARG A 476 23.35 2.12 -20.14
C ARG A 476 24.87 2.20 -19.97
N LYS A 477 25.36 3.23 -19.28
CA LYS A 477 26.78 3.43 -18.94
C LYS A 477 27.11 2.96 -17.52
N ASN A 478 26.27 2.12 -16.91
CA ASN A 478 26.41 1.61 -15.54
C ASN A 478 26.46 2.73 -14.48
N SER A 479 25.74 3.83 -14.73
CA SER A 479 25.56 4.93 -13.79
C SER A 479 24.07 5.12 -13.53
N LEU A 480 23.70 5.67 -12.37
CA LEU A 480 22.30 5.93 -12.05
C LEU A 480 22.04 7.43 -11.92
N GLY A 481 20.88 7.86 -12.41
CA GLY A 481 20.30 9.15 -12.11
C GLY A 481 18.82 8.99 -11.78
N PHE A 482 18.25 9.95 -11.08
CA PHE A 482 16.83 10.01 -10.80
C PHE A 482 16.39 11.46 -10.74
N LEU A 483 15.10 11.68 -11.01
CA LEU A 483 14.48 12.98 -10.97
C LEU A 483 13.77 13.14 -9.63
N GLU A 484 14.14 14.17 -8.86
CA GLU A 484 13.38 14.61 -7.69
C GLU A 484 12.31 15.60 -8.14
N TYR A 485 11.08 15.38 -7.70
CA TYR A 485 10.07 16.42 -7.58
C TYR A 485 9.88 16.75 -6.11
N ASP A 486 9.83 18.04 -5.76
CA ASP A 486 9.52 18.51 -4.42
C ASP A 486 8.85 19.88 -4.53
N LYS A 487 7.56 19.94 -4.18
CA LYS A 487 6.73 21.15 -4.29
C LYS A 487 7.27 22.32 -3.47
N SER A 488 8.04 22.05 -2.41
CA SER A 488 8.61 23.07 -1.53
C SER A 488 9.81 23.82 -2.13
N LEU A 489 10.34 23.36 -3.28
CA LEU A 489 11.56 23.92 -3.89
C LEU A 489 11.25 24.98 -4.95
N GLU A 490 12.08 26.02 -5.02
CA GLU A 490 12.01 27.06 -6.07
C GLU A 490 12.04 26.49 -7.50
N SER A 491 12.87 25.45 -7.70
CA SER A 491 12.79 24.57 -8.86
C SER A 491 12.30 23.23 -8.38
N GLU A 492 11.01 22.97 -8.60
CA GLU A 492 10.32 21.75 -8.18
C GLU A 492 11.01 20.49 -8.69
N TRP A 493 11.59 20.55 -9.89
CA TRP A 493 12.22 19.42 -10.57
C TRP A 493 13.74 19.51 -10.50
N ARG A 494 14.42 18.45 -10.06
CA ARG A 494 15.88 18.38 -9.97
C ARG A 494 16.41 17.01 -10.39
N LEU A 495 17.33 17.00 -11.36
CA LEU A 495 18.06 15.79 -11.72
C LEU A 495 19.17 15.54 -10.70
N HIS A 496 19.14 14.36 -10.09
CA HIS A 496 20.23 13.86 -9.25
C HIS A 496 20.98 12.75 -9.96
N GLU A 497 22.30 12.84 -9.89
CA GLU A 497 23.18 11.77 -10.32
C GLU A 497 23.75 11.08 -9.10
N LEU A 498 23.75 9.75 -9.15
CA LEU A 498 24.36 8.92 -8.12
C LEU A 498 25.87 8.86 -8.38
N HIS A 499 26.62 9.65 -7.62
CA HIS A 499 28.07 9.66 -7.69
C HIS A 499 28.69 8.84 -6.58
N ARG A 500 29.89 8.29 -6.85
CA ARG A 500 30.72 7.68 -5.81
C ARG A 500 31.03 8.73 -4.72
N PRO A 501 30.67 8.47 -3.45
CA PRO A 501 30.91 9.40 -2.36
C PRO A 501 32.40 9.54 -2.04
N GLU A 502 32.78 10.70 -1.46
CA GLU A 502 34.15 10.93 -1.02
C GLU A 502 34.57 9.94 0.07
N PRO A 503 35.87 9.56 0.17
CA PRO A 503 36.34 8.58 1.14
C PRO A 503 35.99 8.90 2.60
N LYS A 504 35.88 10.19 2.96
CA LYS A 504 35.51 10.65 4.31
C LYS A 504 34.05 10.31 4.64
N ILE A 505 33.14 10.58 3.71
CA ILE A 505 31.71 10.27 3.86
C ILE A 505 31.50 8.75 3.90
N VAL A 506 32.24 8.01 3.06
CA VAL A 506 32.28 6.54 3.13
C VAL A 506 32.80 6.06 4.48
N SER A 507 33.83 6.71 5.05
CA SER A 507 34.34 6.34 6.37
C SER A 507 33.39 6.69 7.50
N ASP A 508 32.56 7.73 7.36
CA ASP A 508 31.53 8.05 8.35
C ASP A 508 30.39 7.02 8.29
N ILE A 509 29.98 6.61 7.08
CA ILE A 509 29.00 5.54 6.88
C ILE A 509 29.58 4.18 7.35
N LYS A 510 30.83 3.85 7.02
CA LYS A 510 31.49 2.59 7.41
C LYS A 510 31.94 2.54 8.85
N GLY A 511 32.32 3.67 9.44
CA GLY A 511 32.62 3.79 10.87
C GLY A 511 31.41 3.44 11.71
N TRP A 512 30.22 3.58 11.12
CA TRP A 512 28.96 3.19 11.71
C TRP A 512 28.70 1.67 11.60
N PHE A 513 28.97 1.05 10.44
CA PHE A 513 29.00 -0.42 10.29
C PHE A 513 30.08 -1.12 11.14
N ARG A 514 31.08 -0.40 11.67
CA ARG A 514 32.20 -0.97 12.44
C ARG A 514 32.15 -0.69 13.94
N ARG A 515 31.28 0.21 14.41
CA ARG A 515 31.22 0.59 15.83
C ARG A 515 30.25 -0.23 16.66
N ASN A 516 29.51 -1.17 16.05
CA ASN A 516 28.65 -2.12 16.74
C ASN A 516 28.97 -3.54 16.31
#